data_AF-A0AAD7TSE6-F1
#
_entry.id   AF-A0AAD7TSE6-F1
#
_cell.length_a   1.000
_cell.length_b   1.000
_cell.length_c   1.000
_cell.angle_alpha   90.00
_cell.angle_beta   90.00
_cell.angle_gamma   90.00
#
_symmetry.space_group_name_H-M   'P 1'
#
loop_
_entity.id
_entity.type
_entity.pdbx_description
1 polymer ?
#
loop_
_entity_poly.entity_id
_entity_poly.type
_entity_poly.pdbx_seq_one_letter_code
_entity_poly.pdbx_strand_id
1 'polypeptide(L)'
;MSSSVPAAAPPPPPPTVPSVLLPELLGFIPQFLLDDIINVANDEAKQSVDAMEQFLQRWADARAEKTAEWDPTQEIEQGLVSFQTLLESHVDVAFDFFEAWSMRNIFAIPADLPIVAPHQAGLNLEEPPEKEAELLAEIDELRRKVHAQRKLKRLFTRAVRRSAKDLERSRERLERLAFLRAPQMQALLSLPNEFHAMFDAVSSLPPLDPSSAVFEPGIVPEPGKRPWETSKTGYINWAVEQLMQRAKEKAKGEPSASGFGEGSSAVSAAAAAAYDVGSAEDVKVLLEQVGARESTQNGHKGKGVDRMDTS
;
A
#
# COMPACT_ATOMS: atom_id res chain seq x y z
N MET A 1 -0.11 -6.90 -103.64
CA MET A 1 0.21 -5.78 -102.71
C MET A 1 -0.61 -5.99 -101.45
N SER A 2 -0.07 -6.76 -100.50
CA SER A 2 -0.74 -7.07 -99.24
C SER A 2 -0.16 -6.14 -98.17
N SER A 3 -0.91 -5.09 -97.84
CA SER A 3 -0.53 -4.11 -96.83
C SER A 3 -0.70 -4.71 -95.44
N SER A 4 0.41 -4.93 -94.73
CA SER A 4 0.41 -5.30 -93.32
C SER A 4 -0.07 -4.12 -92.48
N VAL A 5 -1.13 -4.30 -91.72
CA VAL A 5 -1.57 -3.35 -90.68
C VAL A 5 -0.60 -3.45 -89.50
N PRO A 6 0.05 -2.37 -89.06
CA PRO A 6 0.89 -2.41 -87.87
C PRO A 6 -0.01 -2.55 -86.63
N ALA A 7 0.27 -3.55 -85.79
CA ALA A 7 -0.39 -3.76 -84.51
C ALA A 7 -0.20 -2.52 -83.63
N ALA A 8 -1.31 -1.92 -83.19
CA ALA A 8 -1.32 -0.78 -82.28
C ALA A 8 -0.64 -1.16 -80.96
N ALA A 9 0.29 -0.32 -80.51
CA ALA A 9 0.95 -0.48 -79.22
C ALA A 9 -0.09 -0.51 -78.08
N PRO A 10 0.08 -1.36 -77.05
CA PRO A 10 -0.86 -1.44 -75.95
C PRO A 10 -0.96 -0.08 -75.22
N PRO A 11 -2.15 0.30 -74.73
CA PRO A 11 -2.33 1.54 -74.00
C PRO A 11 -1.44 1.55 -72.74
N PRO A 12 -0.88 2.72 -72.37
CA PRO A 12 -0.07 2.85 -71.17
C PRO A 12 -0.87 2.43 -69.93
N PRO A 13 -0.23 1.83 -68.92
CA PRO A 13 -0.92 1.45 -67.70
C PRO A 13 -1.54 2.69 -67.04
N PRO A 14 -2.77 2.58 -66.50
CA PRO A 14 -3.41 3.69 -65.82
C PRO A 14 -2.55 4.16 -64.65
N PRO A 15 -2.55 5.48 -64.34
CA PRO A 15 -1.82 5.98 -63.19
C PRO A 15 -2.35 5.31 -61.92
N THR A 16 -1.48 4.58 -61.24
CA THR A 16 -1.76 3.94 -59.96
C THR A 16 -1.29 4.82 -58.82
N VAL A 17 -1.99 4.72 -57.69
CA VAL A 17 -1.61 5.40 -56.44
C VAL A 17 -0.21 4.98 -55.96
N PRO A 18 0.43 5.78 -55.09
CA PRO A 18 1.73 5.42 -54.52
C PRO A 18 1.72 4.02 -53.88
N SER A 19 2.78 3.25 -54.11
CA SER A 19 2.93 1.87 -53.62
C SER A 19 2.89 1.72 -52.10
N VAL A 20 2.90 2.81 -51.34
CA VAL A 20 2.87 2.85 -49.88
C VAL A 20 1.44 2.82 -49.32
N LEU A 21 0.46 3.38 -50.06
CA LEU A 21 -0.94 3.47 -49.58
C LEU A 21 -1.60 2.09 -49.50
N LEU A 22 -1.20 1.18 -50.37
CA LEU A 22 -1.82 -0.13 -50.47
C LEU A 22 -1.42 -1.04 -49.30
N PRO A 23 -0.12 -1.18 -48.95
CA PRO A 23 0.28 -1.86 -47.71
C PRO A 23 -0.28 -1.20 -46.45
N GLU A 24 -0.40 0.13 -46.44
CA GLU A 24 -1.02 0.87 -45.33
C GLU A 24 -2.50 0.54 -45.16
N LEU A 25 -3.26 0.39 -46.26
CA LEU A 25 -4.67 0.04 -46.23
C LEU A 25 -4.92 -1.43 -45.89
N LEU A 26 -4.13 -2.35 -46.46
CA LEU A 26 -4.29 -3.79 -46.26
C LEU A 26 -3.63 -4.30 -44.98
N GLY A 27 -2.64 -3.58 -44.44
CA GLY A 27 -1.83 -4.02 -43.31
C GLY A 27 -0.76 -5.06 -43.67
N PHE A 28 -0.63 -5.41 -44.95
CA PHE A 28 0.39 -6.33 -45.48
C PHE A 28 0.80 -5.93 -46.90
N ILE A 29 1.96 -6.39 -47.34
CA ILE A 29 2.46 -6.14 -48.71
C ILE A 29 1.89 -7.24 -49.63
N PRO A 30 1.14 -6.90 -50.70
CA PRO A 30 0.53 -7.90 -51.59
C PRO A 30 1.51 -8.86 -52.25
N GLN A 31 2.74 -8.41 -52.53
CA GLN A 31 3.78 -9.26 -53.10
C GLN A 31 4.08 -10.46 -52.20
N PHE A 32 4.18 -10.27 -50.89
CA PHE A 32 4.41 -11.38 -49.95
C PHE A 32 3.24 -12.36 -49.90
N LEU A 33 2.00 -11.88 -50.04
CA LEU A 33 0.85 -12.77 -50.14
C LEU A 33 0.91 -13.63 -51.42
N LEU A 34 1.31 -13.03 -52.55
CA LEU A 34 1.44 -13.76 -53.81
C LEU A 34 2.60 -14.77 -53.73
N ASP A 35 3.75 -14.38 -53.18
CA ASP A 35 4.89 -15.27 -52.93
C ASP A 35 4.47 -16.47 -52.08
N ASP A 36 3.76 -16.24 -50.97
CA ASP A 36 3.26 -17.30 -50.09
C ASP A 36 2.30 -18.25 -50.82
N ILE A 37 1.39 -17.72 -51.65
CA ILE A 37 0.47 -18.54 -52.46
C ILE A 37 1.24 -19.41 -53.47
N ILE A 38 2.23 -18.83 -54.16
CA ILE A 38 3.06 -19.55 -55.14
C ILE A 38 3.86 -20.65 -54.46
N ASN A 39 4.45 -20.37 -53.29
CA ASN A 39 5.18 -21.36 -52.51
C ASN A 39 4.28 -22.54 -52.11
N VAL A 40 3.11 -22.26 -51.55
CA VAL A 40 2.14 -23.31 -51.17
C VAL A 40 1.70 -24.12 -52.39
N ALA A 41 1.41 -23.47 -53.52
CA ALA A 41 0.99 -24.17 -54.72
C ALA A 41 2.09 -25.06 -55.32
N ASN A 42 3.34 -24.61 -55.28
CA ASN A 42 4.49 -25.40 -55.72
C ASN A 42 4.75 -26.61 -54.81
N ASP A 43 4.57 -26.44 -53.50
CA ASP A 43 4.67 -27.56 -52.55
C ASP A 43 3.55 -28.58 -52.75
N GLU A 44 2.31 -28.13 -52.98
CA GLU A 44 1.17 -28.99 -53.31
C GLU A 44 1.35 -29.70 -54.66
N ALA A 45 1.90 -29.02 -55.67
CA ALA A 45 2.21 -29.62 -56.97
C ALA A 45 3.21 -30.78 -56.80
N LYS A 46 4.29 -30.59 -56.04
CA LYS A 46 5.26 -31.65 -55.72
C LYS A 46 4.61 -32.79 -54.96
N GLN A 47 3.83 -32.49 -53.92
CA GLN A 47 3.13 -33.50 -53.13
C GLN A 47 2.15 -34.33 -53.98
N SER A 48 1.52 -33.72 -54.98
CA SER A 48 0.64 -34.43 -55.92
C SER A 48 1.42 -35.40 -56.84
N VAL A 49 2.62 -35.01 -57.28
CA VAL A 49 3.51 -35.87 -58.07
C VAL A 49 4.01 -37.03 -57.23
N ASP A 50 4.43 -36.78 -55.98
CA ASP A 50 4.85 -37.84 -55.04
C ASP A 50 3.72 -38.85 -54.76
N ALA A 51 2.49 -38.35 -54.60
CA ALA A 51 1.33 -39.21 -54.41
C ALA A 51 1.01 -40.04 -55.67
N MET A 52 1.19 -39.45 -56.87
CA MET A 52 1.06 -40.15 -58.14
C MET A 52 2.13 -41.24 -58.29
N GLU A 53 3.38 -40.95 -57.90
CA GLU A 53 4.48 -41.93 -57.91
C GLU A 53 4.12 -43.16 -57.07
N GLN A 54 3.72 -42.96 -55.82
CA GLN A 54 3.33 -44.05 -54.92
C GLN A 54 2.15 -44.86 -55.46
N PHE A 55 1.19 -44.19 -56.12
CA PHE A 55 0.05 -44.85 -56.74
C PHE A 55 0.49 -45.72 -57.93
N LEU A 56 1.34 -45.19 -58.80
CA LEU A 56 1.84 -45.90 -59.98
C LEU A 56 2.76 -47.07 -59.61
N GLN A 57 3.60 -46.93 -58.57
CA GLN A 57 4.41 -48.02 -58.02
C GLN A 57 3.53 -49.16 -57.51
N ARG A 58 2.52 -48.88 -56.69
CA ARG A 58 1.56 -49.90 -56.21
C ARG A 58 0.83 -50.59 -57.36
N TRP A 59 0.48 -49.83 -58.40
CA TRP A 59 -0.17 -50.37 -59.59
C TRP A 59 0.78 -51.27 -60.39
N ALA A 60 2.04 -50.89 -60.52
CA ALA A 60 3.09 -51.67 -61.17
C ALA A 60 3.38 -52.98 -60.44
N ASP A 61 3.56 -52.94 -59.12
CA ASP A 61 3.82 -54.11 -58.27
C ASP A 61 2.69 -55.16 -58.40
N ALA A 62 1.44 -54.71 -58.32
CA ALA A 62 0.26 -55.58 -58.46
C ALA A 62 0.14 -56.23 -59.85
N ARG A 63 0.82 -55.68 -60.86
CA ARG A 63 0.82 -56.20 -62.24
C ARG A 63 2.05 -57.05 -62.54
N ALA A 64 3.19 -56.73 -61.95
CA ALA A 64 4.39 -57.57 -61.96
C ALA A 64 4.11 -58.95 -61.34
N GLU A 65 3.32 -59.02 -60.26
CA GLU A 65 2.84 -60.30 -59.68
C GLU A 65 2.04 -61.18 -60.67
N LYS A 66 1.39 -60.57 -61.67
CA LYS A 66 0.55 -61.26 -62.66
C LYS A 66 1.27 -61.56 -63.97
N THR A 67 2.37 -60.88 -64.27
CA THR A 67 3.07 -60.98 -65.56
C THR A 67 4.57 -60.77 -65.32
N ALA A 68 5.31 -61.87 -65.20
CA ALA A 68 6.71 -61.89 -64.75
C ALA A 68 7.75 -61.38 -65.77
N GLU A 69 7.34 -60.89 -66.94
CA GLU A 69 8.26 -60.61 -68.07
C GLU A 69 8.34 -59.12 -68.44
N TRP A 70 7.59 -58.24 -67.76
CA TRP A 70 7.60 -56.80 -68.01
C TRP A 70 8.01 -56.04 -66.76
N ASP A 71 9.09 -55.25 -66.86
CA ASP A 71 9.54 -54.33 -65.82
C ASP A 71 9.13 -52.88 -66.19
N PRO A 72 8.00 -52.38 -65.68
CA PRO A 72 7.49 -51.06 -66.01
C PRO A 72 8.15 -49.92 -65.23
N THR A 73 9.03 -50.23 -64.27
CA THR A 73 9.57 -49.26 -63.32
C THR A 73 10.28 -48.10 -64.01
N GLN A 74 11.15 -48.41 -64.97
CA GLN A 74 11.94 -47.41 -65.70
C GLN A 74 11.07 -46.49 -66.58
N GLU A 75 10.03 -47.04 -67.22
CA GLU A 75 9.10 -46.25 -68.05
C GLU A 75 8.24 -45.32 -67.19
N ILE A 76 7.81 -45.79 -66.00
CA ILE A 76 7.04 -45.00 -65.03
C ILE A 76 7.90 -43.86 -64.47
N GLU A 77 9.14 -44.13 -64.06
CA GLU A 77 10.06 -43.10 -63.56
C GLU A 77 10.33 -42.03 -64.62
N GLN A 78 10.63 -42.44 -65.86
CA GLN A 78 10.88 -41.50 -66.95
C GLN A 78 9.64 -40.68 -67.31
N GLY A 79 8.47 -41.33 -67.35
CA GLY A 79 7.19 -40.66 -67.57
C GLY A 79 6.86 -39.66 -66.46
N LEU A 80 7.08 -40.04 -65.20
CA LEU A 80 6.84 -39.19 -64.04
C LEU A 80 7.75 -37.97 -64.03
N VAL A 81 9.05 -38.13 -64.28
CA VAL A 81 10.01 -37.01 -64.38
C VAL A 81 9.61 -36.05 -65.51
N SER A 82 9.19 -36.59 -66.66
CA SER A 82 8.72 -35.76 -67.78
C SER A 82 7.43 -34.99 -67.44
N PHE A 83 6.51 -35.63 -66.73
CA PHE A 83 5.26 -35.02 -66.27
C PHE A 83 5.54 -33.94 -65.21
N GLN A 84 6.41 -34.21 -64.25
CA GLN A 84 6.83 -33.25 -63.23
C GLN A 84 7.43 -32.00 -63.87
N THR A 85 8.39 -32.18 -64.78
CA THR A 85 9.04 -31.05 -65.47
C THR A 85 8.01 -30.23 -66.27
N LEU A 86 7.07 -30.90 -66.93
CA LEU A 86 6.01 -30.23 -67.68
C LEU A 86 5.07 -29.45 -66.73
N LEU A 87 4.66 -30.08 -65.63
CA LEU A 87 3.78 -29.47 -64.62
C LEU A 87 4.45 -28.23 -64.01
N GLU A 88 5.69 -28.35 -63.55
CA GLU A 88 6.47 -27.24 -63.00
C GLU A 88 6.55 -26.07 -63.99
N SER A 89 6.88 -26.35 -65.27
CA SER A 89 6.96 -25.29 -66.29
C SER A 89 5.63 -24.57 -66.55
N HIS A 90 4.51 -25.29 -66.49
CA HIS A 90 3.18 -24.70 -66.70
C HIS A 90 2.68 -23.96 -65.46
N VAL A 91 2.97 -24.49 -64.28
CA VAL A 91 2.62 -23.90 -63.00
C VAL A 91 3.37 -22.57 -62.82
N ASP A 92 4.68 -22.53 -63.11
CA ASP A 92 5.48 -21.30 -63.07
C ASP A 92 4.89 -20.22 -64.00
N VAL A 93 4.64 -20.55 -65.26
CA VAL A 93 4.07 -19.59 -66.23
C VAL A 93 2.68 -19.12 -65.81
N ALA A 94 1.83 -20.01 -65.31
CA ALA A 94 0.49 -19.65 -64.85
C ALA A 94 0.55 -18.72 -63.63
N PHE A 95 1.47 -18.96 -62.71
CA PHE A 95 1.65 -18.13 -61.53
C PHE A 95 2.31 -16.79 -61.83
N ASP A 96 3.23 -16.70 -62.79
CA ASP A 96 3.74 -15.42 -63.30
C ASP A 96 2.59 -14.55 -63.86
N PHE A 97 1.69 -15.15 -64.64
CA PHE A 97 0.51 -14.43 -65.15
C PHE A 97 -0.46 -14.05 -64.03
N PHE A 98 -0.67 -14.92 -63.05
CA PHE A 98 -1.51 -14.66 -61.89
C PHE A 98 -0.95 -13.50 -61.04
N GLU A 99 0.36 -13.47 -60.80
CA GLU A 99 1.03 -12.41 -60.05
C GLU A 99 0.85 -11.07 -60.77
N ALA A 100 1.21 -11.02 -62.05
CA ALA A 100 1.11 -9.82 -62.87
C ALA A 100 -0.34 -9.33 -62.99
N TRP A 101 -1.31 -10.25 -63.15
CA TRP A 101 -2.72 -9.90 -63.23
C TRP A 101 -3.26 -9.40 -61.89
N SER A 102 -2.89 -10.03 -60.78
CA SER A 102 -3.31 -9.64 -59.43
C SER A 102 -2.80 -8.26 -59.06
N MET A 103 -1.53 -7.98 -59.34
CA MET A 103 -0.93 -6.65 -59.12
C MET A 103 -1.56 -5.55 -59.98
N ARG A 104 -2.02 -5.90 -61.18
CA ARG A 104 -2.63 -4.95 -62.12
C ARG A 104 -4.14 -4.72 -61.92
N ASN A 105 -4.86 -5.67 -61.30
CA ASN A 105 -6.32 -5.62 -61.21
C ASN A 105 -6.84 -5.64 -59.77
N ILE A 106 -6.37 -6.59 -58.94
CA ILE A 106 -6.85 -6.74 -57.56
C ILE A 106 -6.18 -5.70 -56.66
N PHE A 107 -4.85 -5.65 -56.73
CA PHE A 107 -4.01 -4.74 -55.95
C PHE A 107 -3.66 -3.48 -56.75
N ALA A 108 -4.54 -3.06 -57.64
CA ALA A 108 -4.41 -1.80 -58.36
C ALA A 108 -5.54 -0.86 -57.94
N ILE A 109 -5.14 0.26 -57.35
CA ILE A 109 -6.05 1.34 -57.01
C ILE A 109 -5.84 2.47 -58.03
N PRO A 110 -6.90 2.91 -58.73
CA PRO A 110 -6.80 4.01 -59.69
C PRO A 110 -6.46 5.32 -58.96
N ALA A 111 -5.54 6.11 -59.53
CA ALA A 111 -5.12 7.39 -58.95
C ALA A 111 -6.26 8.43 -58.84
N ASP A 112 -7.32 8.28 -59.64
CA ASP A 112 -8.46 9.19 -59.66
C ASP A 112 -9.45 8.96 -58.52
N LEU A 113 -9.28 7.90 -57.72
CA LEU A 113 -10.20 7.58 -56.63
C LEU A 113 -9.69 8.20 -55.32
N PRO A 114 -10.45 9.12 -54.68
CA PRO A 114 -10.07 9.71 -53.41
C PRO A 114 -10.30 8.72 -52.27
N ILE A 115 -9.36 7.78 -52.09
CA ILE A 115 -9.34 6.89 -50.93
C ILE A 115 -8.64 7.60 -49.78
N VAL A 116 -9.36 7.73 -48.67
CA VAL A 116 -8.81 8.19 -47.39
C VAL A 116 -8.68 6.98 -46.50
N ALA A 117 -7.47 6.69 -46.02
CA ALA A 117 -7.27 5.59 -45.10
C ALA A 117 -8.03 5.86 -43.78
N PRO A 118 -8.53 4.84 -43.07
CA PRO A 118 -9.32 5.05 -41.85
C PRO A 118 -8.62 5.90 -40.78
N HIS A 119 -7.30 5.77 -40.63
CA HIS A 119 -6.48 6.56 -39.69
C HIS A 119 -6.08 7.93 -40.23
N GLN A 120 -6.26 8.19 -41.52
CA GLN A 120 -6.13 9.51 -42.12
C GLN A 120 -7.47 10.29 -42.04
N ALA A 121 -8.56 9.63 -41.62
CA ALA A 121 -9.85 10.29 -41.46
C ALA A 121 -9.79 11.33 -40.34
N GLY A 122 -10.02 12.59 -40.69
CA GLY A 122 -9.95 13.72 -39.75
C GLY A 122 -8.54 14.24 -39.49
N LEU A 123 -7.54 13.77 -40.24
CA LEU A 123 -6.19 14.33 -40.19
C LEU A 123 -6.17 15.69 -40.90
N ASN A 124 -6.02 16.76 -40.11
CA ASN A 124 -5.87 18.12 -40.65
C ASN A 124 -4.38 18.43 -40.83
N LEU A 125 -3.87 18.29 -42.05
CA LEU A 125 -2.47 18.63 -42.38
C LEU A 125 -2.22 20.14 -42.53
N GLU A 126 -3.27 20.96 -42.40
CA GLU A 126 -3.19 22.44 -42.48
C GLU A 126 -2.79 23.10 -41.15
N GLU A 127 -2.54 22.30 -40.11
CA GLU A 127 -2.22 22.84 -38.80
C GLU A 127 -0.78 23.39 -38.76
N PRO A 128 -0.55 24.64 -38.32
CA PRO A 128 0.78 25.23 -38.32
C PRO A 128 1.71 24.52 -37.32
N PRO A 129 3.02 24.42 -37.63
CA PRO A 129 4.00 23.74 -36.78
C PRO A 129 4.14 24.39 -35.39
N GLU A 130 3.75 25.65 -35.26
CA GLU A 130 3.72 26.37 -33.98
C GLU A 130 2.71 25.73 -33.02
N LYS A 131 1.53 25.32 -33.50
CA LYS A 131 0.53 24.64 -32.66
C LYS A 131 0.99 23.27 -32.20
N GLU A 132 1.71 22.53 -33.06
CA GLU A 132 2.30 21.25 -32.65
C GLU A 132 3.30 21.45 -31.50
N ALA A 133 4.15 22.47 -31.59
CA ALA A 133 5.10 22.81 -30.53
C ALA A 133 4.39 23.26 -29.24
N GLU A 134 3.31 24.05 -29.34
CA GLU A 134 2.47 24.43 -28.20
C GLU A 134 1.81 23.22 -27.54
N LEU A 135 1.22 22.31 -28.32
CA LEU A 135 0.61 21.08 -27.82
C LEU A 135 1.64 20.16 -27.15
N LEU A 136 2.84 20.02 -27.71
CA LEU A 136 3.93 19.27 -27.09
C LEU A 136 4.36 19.90 -25.76
N ALA A 137 4.46 21.23 -25.71
CA ALA A 137 4.75 21.94 -24.47
C ALA A 137 3.64 21.75 -23.42
N GLU A 138 2.37 21.78 -23.83
CA GLU A 138 1.22 21.50 -22.97
C GLU A 138 1.26 20.06 -22.44
N ILE A 139 1.57 19.08 -23.30
CA ILE A 139 1.73 17.67 -22.89
C ILE A 139 2.82 17.54 -21.81
N ASP A 140 3.95 18.21 -21.98
CA ASP A 140 5.03 18.18 -21.00
C ASP A 140 4.67 18.89 -19.70
N GLU A 141 3.92 19.99 -19.77
CA GLU A 141 3.38 20.64 -18.58
C GLU A 141 2.38 19.75 -17.84
N LEU A 142 1.48 19.08 -18.56
CA LEU A 142 0.53 18.13 -18.00
C LEU A 142 1.25 16.93 -17.37
N ARG A 143 2.28 16.40 -18.01
CA ARG A 143 3.14 15.37 -17.42
C ARG A 143 3.74 15.84 -16.10
N ARG A 144 4.32 17.05 -16.04
CA ARG A 144 4.86 17.64 -14.80
C ARG A 144 3.79 17.79 -13.73
N LYS A 145 2.59 18.29 -14.08
CA LYS A 145 1.44 18.42 -13.18
C LYS A 145 1.03 17.05 -12.61
N VAL A 146 0.92 16.03 -13.45
CA VAL A 146 0.61 14.65 -13.02
C VAL A 146 1.68 14.10 -12.07
N HIS A 147 2.96 14.33 -12.36
CA HIS A 147 4.05 13.92 -11.46
C HIS A 147 3.99 14.63 -10.10
N ALA A 148 3.72 15.93 -10.09
CA ALA A 148 3.55 16.73 -8.87
C ALA A 148 2.35 16.22 -8.05
N GLN A 149 1.20 16.00 -8.68
CA GLN A 149 0.01 15.45 -8.04
C GLN A 149 0.26 14.05 -7.46
N ARG A 150 0.97 13.17 -8.19
CA ARG A 150 1.37 11.84 -7.69
C ARG A 150 2.27 11.96 -6.45
N LYS A 151 3.22 12.89 -6.43
CA LYS A 151 4.10 13.15 -5.27
C LYS A 151 3.29 13.65 -4.07
N LEU A 152 2.41 14.63 -4.28
CA LEU A 152 1.54 15.19 -3.25
C LEU A 152 0.58 14.12 -2.69
N LYS A 153 -0.01 13.27 -3.53
CA LYS A 153 -0.84 12.13 -3.10
C LYS A 153 -0.08 11.20 -2.15
N ARG A 154 1.19 10.89 -2.45
CA ARG A 154 2.05 10.07 -1.57
C ARG A 154 2.29 10.75 -0.22
N LEU A 155 2.57 12.06 -0.22
CA LEU A 155 2.76 12.82 1.01
C LEU A 155 1.50 12.86 1.87
N PHE A 156 0.33 13.13 1.28
CA PHE A 156 -0.93 13.14 2.01
C PHE A 156 -1.30 11.75 2.54
N THR A 157 -1.06 10.69 1.77
CA THR A 157 -1.29 9.33 2.25
C THR A 157 -0.41 9.02 3.47
N ARG A 158 0.85 9.48 3.46
CA ARG A 158 1.75 9.36 4.62
C ARG A 158 1.26 10.20 5.80
N ALA A 159 0.81 11.43 5.57
CA ALA A 159 0.30 12.32 6.60
C ALA A 159 -0.96 11.76 7.27
N VAL A 160 -1.91 11.24 6.48
CA VAL A 160 -3.13 10.58 6.99
C VAL A 160 -2.77 9.37 7.86
N ARG A 161 -1.84 8.52 7.40
CA ARG A 161 -1.37 7.37 8.22
C ARG A 161 -0.72 7.80 9.53
N ARG A 162 0.07 8.88 9.52
CA ARG A 162 0.69 9.42 10.74
C ARG A 162 -0.37 9.98 11.68
N SER A 163 -1.28 10.80 11.16
CA SER A 163 -2.40 11.37 11.92
C SER A 163 -3.28 10.28 12.54
N ALA A 164 -3.59 9.20 11.82
CA ALA A 164 -4.34 8.07 12.35
C ALA A 164 -3.64 7.40 13.55
N LYS A 165 -2.31 7.19 13.45
CA LYS A 165 -1.51 6.64 14.57
C LYS A 165 -1.44 7.58 15.77
N ASP A 166 -1.30 8.88 15.53
CA ASP A 166 -1.28 9.87 16.60
C ASP A 166 -2.65 9.95 17.30
N LEU A 167 -3.73 9.82 16.54
CA LEU A 167 -5.10 9.72 17.06
C LEU A 167 -5.25 8.47 17.93
N GLU A 168 -4.83 7.30 17.46
CA GLU A 168 -4.87 6.04 18.22
C GLU A 168 -4.10 6.17 19.56
N ARG A 169 -2.87 6.70 19.53
CA ARG A 169 -2.09 6.97 20.74
C ARG A 169 -2.79 7.91 21.70
N SER A 170 -3.41 8.97 21.18
CA SER A 170 -4.16 9.91 22.01
C SER A 170 -5.37 9.26 22.66
N ARG A 171 -6.07 8.36 21.94
CA ARG A 171 -7.19 7.56 22.46
C ARG A 171 -6.72 6.60 23.54
N GLU A 172 -5.67 5.82 23.30
CA GLU A 172 -5.10 4.93 24.32
C GLU A 172 -4.69 5.71 25.58
N ARG A 173 -4.09 6.89 25.41
CA ARG A 173 -3.73 7.75 26.54
C ARG A 173 -4.97 8.22 27.29
N LEU A 174 -6.03 8.61 26.58
CA LEU A 174 -7.30 8.98 27.21
C LEU A 174 -7.94 7.80 27.94
N GLU A 175 -7.93 6.59 27.38
CA GLU A 175 -8.41 5.39 28.05
C GLU A 175 -7.61 5.07 29.31
N ARG A 176 -6.27 5.18 29.24
CA ARG A 176 -5.40 5.04 30.41
C ARG A 176 -5.65 6.11 31.47
N LEU A 177 -6.09 7.30 31.10
CA LEU A 177 -6.44 8.36 32.05
C LEU A 177 -7.94 8.36 32.40
N ALA A 178 -8.75 7.51 31.78
CA ALA A 178 -10.19 7.46 32.01
C ALA A 178 -10.52 7.03 33.44
N PHE A 179 -9.67 6.23 34.09
CA PHE A 179 -9.84 5.87 35.51
C PHE A 179 -9.73 7.08 36.44
N LEU A 180 -8.97 8.13 36.08
CA LEU A 180 -8.89 9.36 36.87
C LEU A 180 -10.21 10.13 36.84
N ARG A 181 -11.08 9.87 35.86
CA ARG A 181 -12.43 10.41 35.76
C ARG A 181 -13.46 9.60 36.56
N ALA A 182 -13.04 8.50 37.20
CA ALA A 182 -13.93 7.66 37.99
C ALA A 182 -14.44 8.42 39.24
N PRO A 183 -15.68 8.14 39.70
CA PRO A 183 -16.32 8.89 40.79
C PRO A 183 -15.53 8.83 42.10
N GLN A 184 -14.76 7.77 42.35
CA GLN A 184 -13.89 7.68 43.53
C GLN A 184 -12.81 8.76 43.58
N MET A 185 -12.26 9.18 42.43
CA MET A 185 -11.25 10.24 42.39
C MET A 185 -11.89 11.61 42.62
N GLN A 186 -13.14 11.81 42.20
CA GLN A 186 -13.89 13.03 42.52
C GLN A 186 -14.20 13.15 44.01
N ALA A 187 -14.46 12.02 44.69
CA ALA A 187 -14.56 12.00 46.15
C ALA A 187 -13.22 12.32 46.83
N LEU A 188 -12.10 11.82 46.30
CA LEU A 188 -10.76 12.19 46.80
C LEU A 188 -10.43 13.67 46.58
N LEU A 189 -10.98 14.31 45.53
CA LEU A 189 -10.85 15.75 45.29
C LEU A 189 -11.71 16.61 46.24
N SER A 190 -12.77 16.06 46.84
CA SER A 190 -13.58 16.77 47.85
C SER A 190 -13.03 16.64 49.27
N LEU A 191 -12.24 15.59 49.55
CA LEU A 191 -11.63 15.35 50.86
C LEU A 191 -10.82 16.53 51.42
N PRO A 192 -9.97 17.25 50.65
CA PRO A 192 -9.24 18.39 51.19
C PRO A 192 -10.16 19.48 51.76
N ASN A 193 -11.31 19.72 51.13
CA ASN A 193 -12.28 20.70 51.61
C ASN A 193 -12.95 20.22 52.91
N GLU A 194 -13.23 18.92 53.03
CA GLU A 194 -13.75 18.32 54.26
C GLU A 194 -12.70 18.36 55.39
N PHE A 195 -11.43 18.11 55.09
CA PHE A 195 -10.34 18.23 56.05
C PHE A 195 -10.09 19.68 56.48
N HIS A 196 -10.19 20.65 55.57
CA HIS A 196 -10.14 22.07 55.90
C HIS A 196 -11.32 22.47 56.79
N ALA A 197 -12.54 22.05 56.47
CA ALA A 197 -13.71 22.32 57.30
C ALA A 197 -13.60 21.67 58.69
N MET A 198 -13.04 20.46 58.78
CA MET A 198 -12.78 19.80 60.07
C MET A 198 -11.68 20.49 60.86
N PHE A 199 -10.60 20.93 60.20
CA PHE A 199 -9.51 21.70 60.82
C PHE A 199 -10.02 23.05 61.34
N ASP A 200 -10.81 23.77 60.56
CA ASP A 200 -11.45 25.01 60.97
C ASP A 200 -12.40 24.77 62.16
N ALA A 201 -13.17 23.68 62.14
CA ALA A 201 -14.03 23.30 63.26
C ALA A 201 -13.23 22.99 64.54
N VAL A 202 -12.13 22.22 64.44
CA VAL A 202 -11.28 21.86 65.58
C VAL A 202 -10.48 23.05 66.09
N SER A 203 -9.98 23.92 65.22
CA SER A 203 -9.27 25.15 65.59
C SER A 203 -10.21 26.23 66.14
N SER A 204 -11.50 26.18 65.83
CA SER A 204 -12.54 27.03 66.43
C SER A 204 -13.02 26.53 67.81
N LEU A 205 -12.59 25.34 68.26
CA LEU A 205 -12.87 24.89 69.61
C LEU A 205 -12.05 25.71 70.62
N PRO A 206 -12.64 26.12 71.75
CA PRO A 206 -11.88 26.80 72.80
C PRO A 206 -10.75 25.89 73.32
N PRO A 207 -9.59 26.43 73.71
CA PRO A 207 -8.54 25.63 74.34
C PRO A 207 -9.11 24.95 75.58
N LEU A 208 -8.85 23.65 75.73
CA LEU A 208 -9.25 22.90 76.92
C LEU A 208 -8.57 23.53 78.15
N ASP A 209 -9.34 24.27 78.94
CA ASP A 209 -8.94 24.71 80.26
C ASP A 209 -8.83 23.45 81.15
N PRO A 210 -7.65 23.11 81.70
CA PRO A 210 -7.47 21.93 82.56
C PRO A 210 -8.36 21.96 83.82
N SER A 211 -9.03 23.07 84.08
CA SER A 211 -9.98 23.29 85.18
C SER A 211 -11.41 22.82 84.87
N SER A 212 -11.74 22.55 83.60
CA SER A 212 -13.03 21.97 83.17
C SER A 212 -13.01 20.44 83.11
N ALA A 213 -11.90 19.81 83.50
CA ALA A 213 -11.85 18.40 83.86
C ALA A 213 -12.51 18.15 85.23
N VAL A 214 -13.72 18.68 85.43
CA VAL A 214 -14.66 18.04 86.34
C VAL A 214 -15.16 16.83 85.58
N PHE A 215 -14.42 15.72 85.72
CA PHE A 215 -15.00 14.40 85.64
C PHE A 215 -16.33 14.45 86.39
N GLU A 216 -17.46 14.13 85.75
CA GLU A 216 -18.59 13.67 86.54
C GLU A 216 -18.08 12.48 87.36
N PRO A 217 -18.04 12.55 88.71
CA PRO A 217 -17.83 11.38 89.51
C PRO A 217 -19.16 10.64 89.53
N GLY A 218 -19.41 9.81 88.50
CA GLY A 218 -20.75 9.25 88.38
C GLY A 218 -21.08 8.32 87.22
N ILE A 219 -20.15 7.56 86.65
CA ILE A 219 -20.53 6.36 85.88
C ILE A 219 -19.65 5.20 86.32
N VAL A 220 -20.19 4.42 87.26
CA VAL A 220 -19.68 3.10 87.62
C VAL A 220 -19.60 2.28 86.31
N PRO A 221 -18.46 1.64 85.98
CA PRO A 221 -18.43 0.72 84.85
C PRO A 221 -19.44 -0.40 85.08
N GLU A 222 -20.46 -0.52 84.22
CA GLU A 222 -21.29 -1.74 84.19
C GLU A 222 -20.36 -2.94 83.98
N PRO A 223 -20.31 -3.92 84.90
CA PRO A 223 -19.41 -5.06 84.75
C PRO A 223 -19.84 -5.90 83.54
N GLY A 224 -19.11 -5.79 82.43
CA GLY A 224 -19.29 -6.64 81.25
C GLY A 224 -19.14 -5.98 79.87
N LYS A 225 -19.13 -4.65 79.77
CA LYS A 225 -18.94 -3.93 78.49
C LYS A 225 -17.50 -3.44 78.32
N ARG A 226 -16.99 -3.44 77.08
CA ARG A 226 -15.60 -3.09 76.80
C ARG A 226 -15.41 -1.56 76.96
N PRO A 227 -14.26 -1.09 77.47
CA PRO A 227 -14.06 0.32 77.81
C PRO A 227 -14.16 1.29 76.62
N TRP A 228 -14.01 0.80 75.38
CA TRP A 228 -14.19 1.60 74.16
C TRP A 228 -15.65 1.74 73.70
N GLU A 229 -16.58 0.97 74.28
CA GLU A 229 -18.02 1.02 73.96
C GLU A 229 -18.79 1.97 74.90
N THR A 230 -18.18 2.37 76.03
CA THR A 230 -18.84 3.15 77.09
C THR A 230 -18.47 4.63 77.07
N SER A 231 -17.38 5.02 76.40
CA SER A 231 -16.97 6.42 76.30
C SER A 231 -16.14 6.70 75.04
N LYS A 232 -16.28 7.92 74.50
CA LYS A 232 -15.50 8.40 73.34
C LYS A 232 -14.00 8.41 73.61
N THR A 233 -13.59 8.69 74.86
CA THR A 233 -12.19 8.64 75.32
C THR A 233 -11.67 7.20 75.36
N GLY A 234 -12.51 6.24 75.76
CA GLY A 234 -12.18 4.82 75.70
C GLY A 234 -11.92 4.33 74.28
N TYR A 235 -12.71 4.78 73.30
CA TYR A 235 -12.47 4.47 71.88
C TYR A 235 -11.15 5.04 71.38
N ILE A 236 -10.82 6.28 71.74
CA ILE A 236 -9.56 6.92 71.33
C ILE A 236 -8.36 6.16 71.92
N ASN A 237 -8.38 5.83 73.21
CA ASN A 237 -7.29 5.07 73.84
C ASN A 237 -7.15 3.68 73.23
N TRP A 238 -8.27 2.98 72.97
CA TRP A 238 -8.24 1.70 72.28
C TRP A 238 -7.69 1.82 70.84
N ALA A 239 -8.10 2.83 70.08
CA ALA A 239 -7.65 3.02 68.71
C ALA A 239 -6.15 3.38 68.63
N VAL A 240 -5.67 4.24 69.55
CA VAL A 240 -4.24 4.55 69.69
C VAL A 240 -3.46 3.30 70.08
N GLU A 241 -3.95 2.52 71.03
CA GLU A 241 -3.29 1.28 71.43
C GLU A 241 -3.27 0.25 70.31
N GLN A 242 -4.33 0.16 69.50
CA GLN A 242 -4.36 -0.71 68.32
C GLN A 242 -3.41 -0.25 67.23
N LEU A 243 -3.25 1.07 67.04
CA LEU A 243 -2.27 1.64 66.12
C LEU A 243 -0.84 1.36 66.58
N MET A 244 -0.57 1.52 67.88
CA MET A 244 0.72 1.18 68.49
C MET A 244 1.02 -0.31 68.40
N GLN A 245 0.03 -1.19 68.60
CA GLN A 245 0.20 -2.64 68.42
C GLN A 245 0.54 -2.97 66.96
N ARG A 246 -0.16 -2.37 66.00
CA ARG A 246 0.10 -2.60 64.57
C ARG A 246 1.47 -2.06 64.13
N ALA A 247 1.91 -0.95 64.70
CA ALA A 247 3.27 -0.44 64.52
C ALA A 247 4.32 -1.37 65.13
N LYS A 248 4.04 -1.93 66.31
CA LYS A 248 4.92 -2.89 67.01
C LYS A 248 4.99 -4.24 66.30
N GLU A 249 3.91 -4.70 65.68
CA GLU A 249 3.87 -5.89 64.82
C GLU A 249 4.64 -5.68 63.52
N LYS A 250 4.49 -4.51 62.87
CA LYS A 250 5.32 -4.13 61.72
C LYS A 250 6.80 -4.04 62.09
N ALA A 251 7.13 -3.52 63.27
CA ALA A 251 8.52 -3.43 63.75
C ALA A 251 9.12 -4.79 64.18
N LYS A 252 8.30 -5.75 64.63
CA LYS A 252 8.74 -7.11 64.98
C LYS A 252 8.72 -8.10 63.80
N GLY A 253 8.15 -7.72 62.67
CA GLY A 253 7.88 -8.60 61.52
C GLY A 253 8.97 -8.69 60.45
N GLU A 254 10.13 -8.05 60.59
CA GLU A 254 11.19 -8.12 59.55
C GLU A 254 12.58 -8.48 60.12
N PRO A 255 13.00 -9.76 60.00
CA PRO A 255 14.39 -10.13 59.74
C PRO A 255 14.57 -10.44 58.25
N SER A 256 15.29 -9.55 57.56
CA SER A 256 16.03 -9.69 56.30
C SER A 256 15.73 -10.87 55.35
N ALA A 257 15.13 -10.57 54.19
CA ALA A 257 15.48 -11.23 52.92
C ALA A 257 15.05 -10.38 51.70
N SER A 258 16.06 -9.79 51.05
CA SER A 258 16.17 -9.49 49.60
C SER A 258 14.96 -8.96 48.81
N GLY A 259 15.07 -7.70 48.36
CA GLY A 259 14.61 -7.32 47.02
C GLY A 259 13.74 -6.07 46.94
N PHE A 260 14.35 -4.98 46.44
CA PHE A 260 13.68 -3.86 45.77
C PHE A 260 12.79 -2.92 46.60
N GLY A 261 13.16 -1.63 46.66
CA GLY A 261 12.21 -0.55 46.95
C GLY A 261 12.79 0.59 47.76
N GLU A 262 13.40 1.53 47.06
CA GLU A 262 13.91 2.84 47.48
C GLU A 262 12.80 3.79 47.99
N GLY A 263 11.89 3.30 48.83
CA GLY A 263 10.72 4.00 49.36
C GLY A 263 10.54 3.90 50.88
N SER A 264 11.28 3.02 51.57
CA SER A 264 11.15 2.82 53.04
C SER A 264 11.83 3.93 53.87
N SER A 265 12.87 4.58 53.32
CA SER A 265 13.56 5.70 53.97
C SER A 265 12.67 6.96 54.07
N ALA A 266 11.81 7.22 53.09
CA ALA A 266 10.94 8.40 53.08
C ALA A 266 9.79 8.28 54.09
N VAL A 267 9.23 7.07 54.28
CA VAL A 267 8.13 6.85 55.23
C VAL A 267 8.65 6.80 56.67
N SER A 268 9.85 6.25 56.89
CA SER A 268 10.57 6.35 58.17
C SER A 268 10.89 7.80 58.53
N ALA A 269 11.35 8.60 57.56
CA ALA A 269 11.61 10.02 57.74
C ALA A 269 10.32 10.83 57.98
N ALA A 270 9.22 10.51 57.31
CA ALA A 270 7.93 11.15 57.52
C ALA A 270 7.31 10.80 58.88
N ALA A 271 7.48 9.56 59.35
CA ALA A 271 7.04 9.15 60.67
C ALA A 271 7.87 9.81 61.79
N ALA A 272 9.19 9.97 61.60
CA ALA A 272 10.05 10.73 62.50
C ALA A 272 9.69 12.23 62.49
N ALA A 273 9.44 12.81 61.32
CA ALA A 273 9.02 14.21 61.19
C ALA A 273 7.65 14.46 61.83
N ALA A 274 6.72 13.49 61.79
CA ALA A 274 5.43 13.59 62.46
C ALA A 274 5.54 13.62 64.00
N TYR A 275 6.64 13.14 64.58
CA TYR A 275 6.92 13.27 66.02
C TYR A 275 7.54 14.64 66.39
N ASP A 276 8.14 15.36 65.43
CA ASP A 276 8.77 16.68 65.65
C ASP A 276 7.82 17.87 65.43
N VAL A 277 6.61 17.65 64.90
CA VAL A 277 5.62 18.71 64.70
C VAL A 277 4.87 18.98 66.02
N GLY A 278 5.40 19.89 66.83
CA GLY A 278 4.80 20.34 68.08
C GLY A 278 3.90 21.58 67.95
N SER A 279 4.00 22.34 66.84
CA SER A 279 3.19 23.54 66.57
C SER A 279 2.69 23.59 65.13
N ALA A 280 1.56 24.26 64.92
CA ALA A 280 1.00 24.55 63.60
C ALA A 280 1.93 25.40 62.71
N GLU A 281 2.85 26.17 63.30
CA GLU A 281 3.87 26.90 62.55
C GLU A 281 4.89 25.99 61.87
N ASP A 282 5.22 24.84 62.49
CA ASP A 282 6.23 23.91 61.96
C ASP A 282 5.72 23.19 60.69
N VAL A 283 4.40 22.95 60.63
CA VAL A 283 3.72 22.39 59.44
C VAL A 283 3.82 23.35 58.25
N LYS A 284 3.68 24.65 58.50
CA LYS A 284 3.75 25.68 57.45
C LYS A 284 5.16 25.79 56.85
N VAL A 285 6.19 25.76 57.69
CA VAL A 285 7.59 25.82 57.26
C VAL A 285 7.98 24.61 56.41
N LEU A 286 7.50 23.41 56.76
CA LEU A 286 7.73 22.21 55.97
C LEU A 286 7.01 22.23 54.62
N LEU A 287 5.79 22.77 54.56
CA LEU A 287 5.03 22.89 53.30
C LEU A 287 5.74 23.84 52.30
N GLU A 288 6.32 24.94 52.80
CA GLU A 288 7.09 25.89 51.99
C GLU A 288 8.39 25.26 51.45
N GLN A 289 9.06 24.41 52.24
CA GLN A 289 10.27 23.71 51.80
C GLN A 289 10.01 22.63 50.74
N VAL A 290 8.87 21.94 50.80
CA VAL A 290 8.49 20.95 49.78
C VAL A 290 8.11 21.64 48.46
N GLY A 291 7.38 22.76 48.51
CA GLY A 291 7.06 23.56 47.32
C GLY A 291 8.29 24.15 46.61
N ALA A 292 9.33 24.53 47.37
CA ALA A 292 10.58 25.03 46.79
C ALA A 292 11.37 23.95 46.03
N ARG A 293 11.28 22.68 46.43
CA ARG A 293 12.05 21.57 45.85
C ARG A 293 11.51 21.10 44.48
N GLU A 294 10.23 21.31 44.19
CA GLU A 294 9.63 21.02 42.88
C GLU A 294 10.02 22.05 41.79
N SER A 295 10.28 23.30 42.18
CA SER A 295 10.64 24.38 41.24
C SER A 295 12.04 24.25 40.62
N THR A 296 12.97 23.59 41.31
CA THR A 296 14.38 23.45 40.87
C THR A 296 14.63 22.27 39.94
N GLN A 297 13.73 21.27 39.89
CA GLN A 297 13.88 20.09 39.01
C GLN A 297 13.42 20.35 37.56
N ASN A 298 12.60 21.38 37.31
CA ASN A 298 12.02 21.65 35.98
C ASN A 298 12.87 22.57 35.08
N GLY A 299 14.01 23.07 35.56
CA GLY A 299 14.85 24.06 34.87
C GLY A 299 15.99 23.53 33.99
N HIS A 300 16.21 22.20 33.90
CA HIS A 300 17.44 21.64 33.29
C HIS A 300 17.25 20.79 32.01
N LYS A 301 16.10 20.87 31.33
CA LYS A 301 15.86 20.19 30.03
C LYS A 301 15.27 21.14 29.00
N GLY A 302 16.12 21.86 28.28
CA GLY A 302 15.66 22.73 27.19
C GLY A 302 16.74 23.56 26.52
N LYS A 303 17.83 22.94 26.02
CA LYS A 303 18.71 23.59 25.04
C LYS A 303 19.47 22.56 24.21
N GLY A 304 19.03 22.35 22.98
CA GLY A 304 19.74 21.56 21.98
C GLY A 304 18.92 21.43 20.71
N VAL A 305 19.56 21.74 19.58
CA VAL A 305 19.12 21.58 18.18
C VAL A 305 18.47 22.83 17.54
N ASP A 306 19.29 23.68 16.93
CA ASP A 306 19.21 23.94 15.48
C ASP A 306 20.44 24.72 14.99
N ARG A 307 21.25 24.11 14.12
CA ARG A 307 22.26 24.78 13.30
C ARG A 307 22.12 24.20 11.90
N MET A 308 21.56 25.00 11.00
CA MET A 308 21.27 24.66 9.61
C MET A 308 22.42 25.20 8.75
N ASP A 309 23.18 24.30 8.14
CA ASP A 309 24.20 24.65 7.17
C ASP A 309 23.53 25.16 5.88
N THR A 310 23.89 26.38 5.49
CA THR A 310 23.73 26.89 4.13
C THR A 310 25.03 27.55 3.74
N SER A 311 25.83 26.85 2.94
CA SER A 311 26.81 27.35 1.97
C SER A 311 27.21 26.17 1.09
#